data_AF-A0A1H9E510-F1
#
_entry.id   AF-A0A1H9E510-F1
#
_cell.length_a   1.000
_cell.length_b   1.000
_cell.length_c   1.000
_cell.angle_alpha   90.00
_cell.angle_beta   90.00
_cell.angle_gamma   90.00
#
_symmetry.space_group_name_H-M   'P 1'
#
loop_
_entity.id
_entity.type
_entity.pdbx_description
1 polymer ?
#
loop_
_entity_poly.entity_id
_entity_poly.type
_entity_poly.pdbx_seq_one_letter_code
_entity_poly.pdbx_strand_id
1 'polypeptide(L)'
;MINEMLSYNAHEAQRYDIYGAIAQLEAATTNYNNKFDETNHIFLDVEKSLQKFNIEYWHPQFLSPRFPVERGAMPLYSPPQPYSIVAYQLGYCSGRLMIRKIVSDYDYERDAWGNVVYYWPNNFPCARKIKDDVENPIPVSDSAREIRVMAIENLPWFIDSIRSYVEVHTQTLNFALDSIRNR
;
A
#
# COMPACT_ATOMS: atom_id res chain seq x y z
N MET A 1 38.84 11.34 -43.77
CA MET A 1 37.85 12.43 -43.93
C MET A 1 36.44 11.96 -44.30
N ILE A 2 36.19 11.11 -45.30
CA ILE A 2 34.80 10.68 -45.64
C ILE A 2 34.19 9.73 -44.58
N ASN A 3 34.97 8.81 -44.00
CA ASN A 3 34.48 7.86 -42.99
C ASN A 3 34.09 8.49 -41.64
N GLU A 4 34.72 9.61 -41.26
CA GLU A 4 34.40 10.30 -39.99
C GLU A 4 33.11 11.11 -40.10
N MET A 5 32.83 11.68 -41.28
CA MET A 5 31.60 12.43 -41.55
C MET A 5 30.36 11.52 -41.61
N LEU A 6 30.52 10.31 -42.15
CA LEU A 6 29.47 9.28 -42.16
C LEU A 6 29.21 8.70 -40.76
N SER A 7 30.26 8.50 -39.96
CA SER A 7 30.14 8.07 -38.55
C SER A 7 29.46 9.15 -37.70
N TYR A 8 29.82 10.42 -37.87
CA TYR A 8 29.20 11.54 -37.16
C TYR A 8 27.70 11.66 -37.47
N ASN A 9 27.31 11.60 -38.74
CA ASN A 9 25.91 11.67 -39.16
C ASN A 9 25.07 10.48 -38.66
N ALA A 10 25.66 9.28 -38.56
CA ALA A 10 24.98 8.10 -38.01
C ALA A 10 24.76 8.21 -36.49
N HIS A 11 25.72 8.76 -35.74
CA HIS A 11 25.57 9.01 -34.31
C HIS A 11 24.55 10.12 -34.02
N GLU A 12 24.46 11.13 -34.88
CA GLU A 12 23.48 12.22 -34.75
C GLU A 12 22.06 11.72 -35.04
N ALA A 13 21.87 10.90 -36.09
CA ALA A 13 20.59 10.26 -36.39
C ALA A 13 20.10 9.34 -35.24
N GLN A 14 20.99 8.50 -34.68
CA GLN A 14 20.65 7.68 -33.51
C GLN A 14 20.28 8.50 -32.27
N ARG A 15 20.93 9.65 -32.06
CA ARG A 15 20.55 10.58 -30.97
C ARG A 15 19.14 11.14 -31.17
N TYR A 16 18.79 11.56 -32.39
CA TYR A 16 17.43 12.05 -32.69
C TYR A 16 16.38 10.96 -32.50
N ASP A 17 16.67 9.71 -32.87
CA ASP A 17 15.78 8.57 -32.65
C ASP A 17 15.56 8.29 -31.15
N ILE A 18 16.61 8.41 -30.32
CA ILE A 18 16.50 8.26 -28.86
C ILE A 18 15.64 9.37 -28.25
N TYR A 19 15.84 10.63 -28.65
CA TYR A 19 15.03 11.74 -28.15
C TYR A 19 13.57 11.64 -28.60
N GLY A 20 13.31 11.16 -29.83
CA GLY A 20 11.97 10.85 -30.32
C GLY A 20 11.29 9.74 -29.50
N ALA A 21 12.03 8.68 -29.18
CA ALA A 21 11.52 7.58 -28.35
C ALA A 21 11.24 8.04 -26.90
N ILE A 22 12.10 8.88 -26.32
CA ILE A 22 11.89 9.46 -24.98
C ILE A 22 10.61 10.31 -24.98
N ALA A 23 10.44 11.21 -25.97
CA ALA A 23 9.26 12.06 -26.06
C ALA A 23 7.96 11.25 -26.23
N GLN A 24 8.00 10.14 -26.99
CA GLN A 24 6.87 9.23 -27.12
C GLN A 24 6.55 8.50 -25.80
N LEU A 25 7.58 8.08 -25.06
CA LEU A 25 7.41 7.46 -23.74
C LEU A 25 6.86 8.44 -22.70
N GLU A 26 7.33 9.69 -22.71
CA GLU A 26 6.82 10.76 -21.84
C GLU A 26 5.37 11.11 -22.17
N ALA A 27 5.01 11.22 -23.46
CA ALA A 27 3.65 11.44 -23.90
C ALA A 27 2.72 10.27 -23.53
N ALA A 28 3.18 9.03 -23.71
CA ALA A 28 2.44 7.83 -23.30
C ALA A 28 2.26 7.78 -21.77
N THR A 29 3.29 8.13 -21.00
CA THR A 29 3.25 8.20 -19.54
C THR A 29 2.27 9.27 -19.07
N THR A 30 2.30 10.45 -19.70
CA THR A 30 1.38 11.56 -19.39
C THR A 30 -0.07 11.19 -19.69
N ASN A 31 -0.33 10.60 -20.86
CA ASN A 31 -1.67 10.17 -21.24
C ASN A 31 -2.19 9.03 -20.33
N TYR A 32 -1.31 8.10 -19.97
CA TYR A 32 -1.64 7.05 -19.00
C TYR A 32 -1.96 7.62 -17.62
N ASN A 33 -1.17 8.58 -17.12
CA ASN A 33 -1.42 9.24 -15.83
C ASN A 33 -2.75 10.01 -15.84
N ASN A 34 -3.07 10.71 -16.94
CA ASN A 34 -4.36 11.41 -17.07
C ASN A 34 -5.56 10.44 -17.00
N LYS A 35 -5.48 9.29 -17.70
CA LYS A 35 -6.52 8.24 -17.61
C LYS A 35 -6.58 7.60 -16.22
N PHE A 36 -5.43 7.45 -15.56
CA PHE A 36 -5.39 6.99 -14.18
C PHE A 36 -6.03 8.01 -13.23
N ASP A 37 -5.85 9.30 -13.49
CA ASP A 37 -6.47 10.35 -12.69
C ASP A 37 -7.98 10.42 -12.90
N GLU A 38 -8.48 10.10 -14.10
CA GLU A 38 -9.92 9.84 -14.31
C GLU A 38 -10.42 8.64 -13.49
N THR A 39 -9.56 7.63 -13.26
CA THR A 39 -9.90 6.48 -12.42
C THR A 39 -10.06 6.87 -10.96
N ASN A 40 -9.47 7.97 -10.49
CA ASN A 40 -9.66 8.47 -9.12
C ASN A 40 -11.11 8.91 -8.83
N HIS A 41 -11.95 9.11 -9.84
CA HIS A 41 -13.38 9.34 -9.63
C HIS A 41 -14.04 8.21 -8.83
N ILE A 42 -13.50 7.00 -8.87
CA ILE A 42 -13.96 5.88 -8.04
C ILE A 42 -13.93 6.20 -6.55
N PHE A 43 -12.94 6.95 -6.07
CA PHE A 43 -12.85 7.31 -4.66
C PHE A 43 -13.99 8.25 -4.27
N LEU A 44 -14.30 9.24 -5.13
CA LEU A 44 -15.40 10.17 -4.90
C LEU A 44 -16.76 9.44 -4.87
N ASP A 45 -16.96 8.46 -5.75
CA ASP A 45 -18.22 7.70 -5.80
C ASP A 45 -18.40 6.80 -4.57
N VAL A 46 -17.31 6.19 -4.10
CA VAL A 46 -17.29 5.43 -2.85
C VAL A 46 -17.52 6.35 -1.66
N GLU A 47 -16.82 7.48 -1.58
CA GLU A 47 -16.97 8.47 -0.51
C GLU A 47 -18.42 8.96 -0.41
N LYS A 48 -19.05 9.36 -1.52
CA LYS A 48 -20.47 9.76 -1.58
C LYS A 48 -21.42 8.64 -1.14
N SER A 49 -21.11 7.40 -1.50
CA SER A 49 -21.93 6.25 -1.11
C SER A 49 -21.82 5.96 0.38
N LEU A 50 -20.60 6.05 0.92
CA LEU A 50 -20.31 5.84 2.34
C LEU A 50 -20.81 7.00 3.22
N GLN A 51 -20.90 8.23 2.70
CA GLN A 51 -21.46 9.39 3.43
C GLN A 51 -22.90 9.17 3.90
N LYS A 52 -23.63 8.23 3.28
CA LYS A 52 -24.98 7.82 3.71
C LYS A 52 -24.97 7.06 5.04
N PHE A 53 -23.83 6.49 5.41
CA PHE A 53 -23.60 5.74 6.63
C PHE A 53 -22.76 6.62 7.56
N ASN A 54 -23.29 6.96 8.73
CA ASN A 54 -22.54 7.72 9.74
C ASN A 54 -21.50 6.81 10.43
N ILE A 55 -20.44 6.47 9.71
CA ILE A 55 -19.41 5.52 10.14
C ILE A 55 -18.02 6.12 10.03
N GLU A 56 -17.17 5.77 10.98
CA GLU A 56 -15.72 5.87 10.85
C GLU A 56 -15.14 4.47 10.98
N TYR A 57 -14.33 4.06 10.02
CA TYR A 57 -13.86 2.68 9.94
C TYR A 57 -12.44 2.61 9.39
N TRP A 58 -11.59 1.85 10.06
CA TRP A 58 -10.26 1.49 9.57
C TRP A 58 -10.22 0.00 9.30
N HIS A 59 -9.79 -0.38 8.09
CA HIS A 59 -9.69 -1.77 7.72
C HIS A 59 -8.69 -2.48 8.66
N PRO A 60 -9.05 -3.61 9.29
CA PRO A 60 -8.12 -4.33 10.17
C PRO A 60 -6.88 -4.89 9.45
N GLN A 61 -6.94 -5.07 8.13
CA GLN A 61 -5.86 -5.71 7.38
C GLN A 61 -4.94 -4.66 6.77
N PHE A 62 -3.64 -4.85 6.96
CA PHE A 62 -2.63 -4.00 6.35
C PHE A 62 -2.41 -4.36 4.89
N LEU A 63 -2.21 -3.32 4.08
CA LEU A 63 -1.98 -3.39 2.65
C LEU A 63 -0.51 -3.08 2.36
N SER A 64 0.05 -3.68 1.31
CA SER A 64 1.41 -3.42 0.86
C SER A 64 1.41 -3.13 -0.65
N PRO A 65 2.02 -2.03 -1.12
CA PRO A 65 2.07 -1.74 -2.54
C PRO A 65 2.91 -2.81 -3.24
N ARG A 66 2.55 -3.12 -4.49
CA ARG A 66 3.41 -3.95 -5.33
C ARG A 66 4.61 -3.13 -5.78
N PHE A 67 5.67 -3.12 -4.98
CA PHE A 67 6.97 -2.64 -5.44
C PHE A 67 7.64 -3.74 -6.27
N PRO A 68 8.38 -3.40 -7.34
CA PRO A 68 9.24 -4.37 -8.00
C PRO A 68 10.19 -4.96 -6.95
N VAL A 69 10.12 -6.27 -6.75
CA VAL A 69 10.93 -6.96 -5.75
C VAL A 69 12.39 -6.88 -6.18
N GLU A 70 13.17 -6.02 -5.54
CA GLU A 70 14.62 -6.16 -5.58
C GLU A 70 14.97 -7.44 -4.82
N ARG A 71 15.34 -8.49 -5.56
CA ARG A 71 15.84 -9.74 -4.98
C ARG A 71 17.24 -9.49 -4.45
N GLY A 72 17.34 -8.87 -3.27
CA GLY A 72 18.57 -8.89 -2.48
C GLY A 72 18.83 -10.32 -1.99
N ALA A 73 20.01 -10.87 -2.28
CA ALA A 73 20.44 -12.12 -1.68
C ALA A 73 20.60 -11.92 -0.16
N MET A 74 19.92 -12.73 0.66
CA MET A 74 20.16 -12.71 2.11
C MET A 74 21.57 -13.26 2.39
N PRO A 75 22.44 -12.54 3.11
CA PRO A 75 23.73 -13.07 3.51
C PRO A 75 23.54 -14.22 4.51
N LEU A 76 24.14 -15.38 4.19
CA LEU A 76 23.95 -16.65 4.90
C LEU A 76 24.57 -16.75 6.31
N TYR A 77 25.31 -15.72 6.78
CA TYR A 77 26.22 -15.88 7.94
C TYR A 77 26.21 -14.73 8.96
N SER A 78 25.23 -13.82 8.91
CA SER A 78 25.10 -12.77 9.94
C SER A 78 23.86 -13.02 10.79
N PRO A 79 23.92 -12.81 12.12
CA PRO A 79 22.72 -12.84 12.95
C PRO A 79 21.72 -11.85 12.35
N PRO A 80 20.46 -12.25 12.17
CA PRO A 80 19.47 -11.38 11.55
C PRO A 80 19.35 -10.11 12.39
N GLN A 81 19.40 -8.96 11.74
CA GLN A 81 19.34 -7.65 12.38
C GLN A 81 17.88 -7.22 12.57
N PRO A 82 17.58 -6.33 13.54
CA PRO A 82 16.27 -5.69 13.59
C PRO A 82 15.90 -5.11 12.22
N TYR A 83 14.63 -5.17 11.88
CA TYR A 83 14.15 -4.71 10.58
C TYR A 83 12.81 -3.99 10.72
N SER A 84 12.52 -3.13 9.75
CA SER A 84 11.26 -2.40 9.68
C SER A 84 10.46 -2.86 8.47
N ILE A 85 9.15 -3.04 8.64
CA ILE A 85 8.22 -3.28 7.54
C ILE A 85 7.36 -2.03 7.37
N VAL A 86 7.22 -1.58 6.12
CA VAL A 86 6.26 -0.54 5.75
C VAL A 86 5.00 -1.21 5.24
N ALA A 87 3.88 -0.89 5.88
CA ALA A 87 2.55 -1.26 5.41
C ALA A 87 1.63 -0.03 5.43
N TYR A 88 0.45 -0.17 4.84
CA TYR A 88 -0.56 0.88 4.77
C TYR A 88 -1.89 0.37 5.30
N GLN A 89 -2.69 1.27 5.85
CA GLN A 89 -4.03 0.94 6.32
C GLN A 89 -5.04 1.86 5.63
N LEU A 90 -6.03 1.25 4.99
CA LEU A 90 -7.15 1.94 4.36
C LEU A 90 -8.25 2.21 5.38
N GLY A 91 -8.87 3.37 5.32
CA GLY A 91 -9.99 3.74 6.18
C GLY A 91 -10.93 4.74 5.55
N TYR A 92 -12.03 4.97 6.24
CA TYR A 92 -13.02 5.98 5.94
C TYR A 92 -13.26 6.81 7.21
N CYS A 93 -12.95 8.10 7.15
CA CYS A 93 -13.03 9.02 8.29
C CYS A 93 -13.30 10.44 7.76
N SER A 94 -14.06 11.24 8.52
CA SER A 94 -14.38 12.62 8.13
C SER A 94 -14.95 12.76 6.70
N GLY A 95 -15.74 11.77 6.26
CA GLY A 95 -16.38 11.77 4.95
C GLY A 95 -15.48 11.41 3.77
N ARG A 96 -14.22 11.01 4.02
CA ARG A 96 -13.20 10.75 3.00
C ARG A 96 -12.58 9.35 3.13
N LEU A 97 -12.15 8.79 2.00
CA LEU A 97 -11.27 7.63 1.99
C LEU A 97 -9.86 8.08 2.34
N MET A 98 -9.35 7.53 3.44
CA MET A 98 -8.07 7.90 4.03
C MET A 98 -7.13 6.70 4.00
N ILE A 99 -5.84 6.98 3.88
CA ILE A 99 -4.77 6.00 4.02
C ILE A 99 -3.71 6.53 4.96
N ARG A 100 -3.19 5.65 5.81
CA ARG A 100 -2.05 5.95 6.67
C ARG A 100 -0.96 4.93 6.47
N LYS A 101 0.29 5.39 6.51
CA LYS A 101 1.47 4.55 6.48
C LYS A 101 1.80 4.10 7.90
N ILE A 102 2.18 2.84 8.03
CA ILE A 102 2.55 2.21 9.29
C ILE A 102 3.93 1.59 9.08
N VAL A 103 4.88 2.06 9.87
CA VAL A 103 6.23 1.50 9.92
C VAL A 103 6.32 0.67 11.19
N SER A 104 6.34 -0.65 11.01
CA SER A 104 6.40 -1.61 12.11
C SER A 104 7.83 -2.09 12.28
N ASP A 105 8.41 -1.85 13.44
CA ASP A 105 9.76 -2.29 13.79
C ASP A 105 9.71 -3.66 14.48
N TYR A 106 10.58 -4.55 14.04
CA TYR A 106 10.71 -5.90 14.54
C TYR A 106 12.14 -6.15 15.02
N ASP A 107 12.24 -6.88 16.13
CA ASP A 107 13.52 -7.40 16.62
C ASP A 107 13.36 -8.86 17.02
N TYR A 108 14.47 -9.57 17.00
CA TYR A 108 14.56 -10.95 17.41
C TYR A 108 14.81 -11.01 18.91
N GLU A 109 14.18 -11.97 19.58
CA GLU A 109 14.49 -12.24 20.98
C GLU A 109 15.85 -12.94 21.07
N ARG A 110 16.75 -12.39 21.89
CA ARG A 110 18.15 -12.79 21.96
C ARG A 110 18.55 -13.25 23.35
N ASP A 111 19.50 -14.19 23.39
CA ASP A 111 20.17 -14.58 24.62
C ASP A 111 21.23 -13.54 25.04
N ALA A 112 21.91 -13.79 26.16
CA ALA A 112 22.99 -12.94 26.67
C ALA A 112 24.22 -12.87 25.75
N TRP A 113 24.32 -13.74 24.76
CA TRP A 113 25.40 -13.80 23.77
C TRP A 113 24.98 -13.24 22.40
N GLY A 114 23.75 -12.73 22.27
CA GLY A 114 23.23 -12.09 21.06
C GLY A 114 22.62 -13.05 20.02
N ASN A 115 22.51 -14.35 20.32
CA ASN A 115 21.90 -15.34 19.44
C ASN A 115 20.38 -15.31 19.55
N VAL A 116 19.69 -15.55 18.43
CA VAL A 116 18.22 -15.66 18.43
C VAL A 116 17.79 -16.90 19.21
N VAL A 117 16.84 -16.75 20.13
CA VAL A 117 16.40 -17.83 21.04
C VAL A 117 15.21 -18.61 20.47
N TYR A 118 14.43 -18.00 19.58
CA TYR A 118 13.19 -18.57 19.06
C TYR A 118 13.20 -18.68 17.53
N TYR A 119 12.97 -19.91 17.06
CA TYR A 119 12.83 -20.24 15.65
C TYR A 119 11.50 -20.97 15.41
N TRP A 120 10.87 -20.69 14.28
CA TRP A 120 9.75 -21.49 13.78
C TRP A 120 10.23 -22.91 13.39
N PRO A 121 9.32 -23.90 13.27
CA PRO A 121 9.69 -25.29 12.92
C PRO A 121 10.48 -25.46 11.61
N ASN A 122 10.47 -24.44 10.74
CA ASN A 122 11.25 -24.37 9.49
C ASN A 122 12.62 -23.67 9.66
N ASN A 123 13.12 -23.51 10.90
CA ASN A 123 14.33 -22.76 11.23
C ASN A 123 14.30 -21.27 10.81
N PHE A 124 13.11 -20.69 10.64
CA PHE A 124 13.00 -19.25 10.39
C PHE A 124 13.03 -18.50 11.73
N PRO A 125 13.94 -17.52 11.93
CA PRO A 125 14.04 -16.81 13.19
C PRO A 125 12.75 -16.01 13.46
N CYS A 126 12.22 -16.13 14.68
CA CYS A 126 11.00 -15.44 15.06
C CYS A 126 11.32 -14.01 15.50
N ALA A 127 10.68 -13.03 14.86
CA ALA A 127 10.80 -11.63 15.24
C ALA A 127 9.54 -11.19 15.99
N ARG A 128 9.73 -10.41 17.05
CA ARG A 128 8.67 -9.76 17.82
C ARG A 128 8.53 -8.33 17.34
N LYS A 129 7.28 -7.87 17.20
CA LYS A 129 6.98 -6.47 16.94
C LYS A 129 7.32 -5.62 18.16
N ILE A 130 8.15 -4.61 17.96
CA ILE A 130 8.62 -3.68 19.01
C ILE A 130 7.72 -2.46 19.09
N LYS A 131 7.45 -1.82 17.95
CA LYS A 131 6.58 -0.64 17.87
C LYS A 131 5.97 -0.50 16.48
N ASP A 132 4.88 0.26 16.45
CA ASP A 132 4.30 0.80 15.22
C ASP A 132 4.47 2.32 15.27
N ASP A 133 5.05 2.88 14.22
CA ASP A 133 4.99 4.31 13.93
C ASP A 133 3.91 4.54 12.87
N VAL A 134 2.87 5.27 13.24
CA VAL A 134 1.69 5.49 12.40
C VAL A 134 1.69 6.93 11.93
N GLU A 135 1.93 7.13 10.64
CA GLU A 135 1.92 8.45 10.03
C GLU A 135 0.51 9.05 10.00
N ASN A 136 0.44 10.37 9.88
CA ASN A 136 -0.82 11.09 9.77
C ASN A 136 -1.60 10.59 8.53
N PRO A 137 -2.90 10.32 8.68
CA PRO A 137 -3.71 9.86 7.56
C PRO A 137 -3.84 10.96 6.51
N ILE A 138 -3.67 10.58 5.25
CA ILE A 138 -3.90 11.44 4.10
C ILE A 138 -5.05 10.88 3.26
N PRO A 139 -5.76 11.72 2.51
CA PRO A 139 -6.74 11.21 1.57
C PRO A 139 -6.10 10.32 0.51
N VAL A 140 -6.77 9.23 0.14
CA VAL A 140 -6.24 8.29 -0.86
C VAL A 140 -5.97 9.00 -2.19
N SER A 141 -6.84 9.93 -2.59
CA SER A 141 -6.66 10.74 -3.81
C SER A 141 -5.35 11.51 -3.87
N ASP A 142 -4.81 11.86 -2.70
CA ASP A 142 -3.64 12.72 -2.54
C ASP A 142 -2.35 11.90 -2.35
N SER A 143 -2.47 10.57 -2.35
CA SER A 143 -1.36 9.64 -2.17
C SER A 143 -0.65 9.30 -3.49
N ALA A 144 0.55 8.73 -3.38
CA ALA A 144 1.33 8.26 -4.53
C ALA A 144 0.54 7.25 -5.39
N ARG A 145 0.87 7.15 -6.68
CA ARG A 145 0.14 6.31 -7.65
C ARG A 145 0.04 4.85 -7.20
N GLU A 146 1.12 4.27 -6.69
CA GLU A 146 1.19 2.87 -6.26
C GLU A 146 0.23 2.61 -5.08
N ILE A 147 0.08 3.59 -4.20
CA ILE A 147 -0.84 3.55 -3.06
C ILE A 147 -2.28 3.65 -3.56
N ARG A 148 -2.56 4.55 -4.52
CA ARG A 148 -3.89 4.67 -5.16
C ARG A 148 -4.29 3.37 -5.86
N VAL A 149 -3.38 2.75 -6.63
CA VAL A 149 -3.61 1.45 -7.28
C VAL A 149 -3.94 0.38 -6.24
N MET A 150 -3.11 0.25 -5.21
CA MET A 150 -3.34 -0.72 -4.13
C MET A 150 -4.68 -0.48 -3.43
N ALA A 151 -5.05 0.78 -3.17
CA ALA A 151 -6.35 1.11 -2.59
C ALA A 151 -7.49 0.65 -3.50
N ILE A 152 -7.43 0.94 -4.80
CA ILE A 152 -8.44 0.51 -5.79
C ILE A 152 -8.56 -1.01 -5.82
N GLU A 153 -7.44 -1.74 -5.89
CA GLU A 153 -7.42 -3.21 -5.89
C GLU A 153 -8.09 -3.80 -4.64
N ASN A 154 -8.03 -3.10 -3.50
CA ASN A 154 -8.57 -3.56 -2.21
C ASN A 154 -9.92 -2.95 -1.84
N LEU A 155 -10.48 -2.04 -2.65
CA LEU A 155 -11.77 -1.41 -2.38
C LEU A 155 -12.91 -2.41 -2.19
N PRO A 156 -13.09 -3.46 -3.02
CA PRO A 156 -14.19 -4.41 -2.83
C PRO A 156 -14.15 -5.07 -1.45
N TRP A 157 -12.97 -5.51 -1.03
CA TRP A 157 -12.78 -6.16 0.26
C TRP A 157 -12.95 -5.21 1.44
N PHE A 158 -12.50 -3.95 1.28
CA PHE A 158 -12.74 -2.90 2.26
C PHE A 158 -14.24 -2.64 2.46
N ILE A 159 -15.00 -2.54 1.38
CA ILE A 159 -16.46 -2.34 1.42
C ILE A 159 -17.17 -3.54 2.04
N ASP A 160 -16.76 -4.77 1.71
CA ASP A 160 -17.30 -5.97 2.35
C ASP A 160 -17.01 -5.97 3.86
N SER A 161 -15.81 -5.53 4.26
CA SER A 161 -15.44 -5.41 5.67
C SER A 161 -16.31 -4.40 6.41
N ILE A 162 -16.62 -3.25 5.80
CA ILE A 162 -17.58 -2.26 6.34
C ILE A 162 -18.98 -2.89 6.47
N ARG A 163 -19.43 -3.61 5.44
CA ARG A 163 -20.75 -4.26 5.46
C ARG A 163 -20.85 -5.25 6.62
N SER A 164 -19.86 -6.12 6.80
CA SER A 164 -19.82 -7.06 7.93
C SER A 164 -19.77 -6.34 9.28
N TYR A 165 -19.02 -5.25 9.37
CA TYR A 165 -18.96 -4.43 10.59
C TYR A 165 -20.35 -3.87 10.96
N VAL A 166 -21.05 -3.28 10.00
CA VAL A 166 -22.41 -2.73 10.20
C VAL A 166 -23.40 -3.82 10.57
N GLU A 167 -23.33 -4.99 9.93
CA GLU A 167 -24.20 -6.13 10.20
C GLU A 167 -24.05 -6.62 11.65
N VAL A 168 -22.81 -6.81 12.12
CA VAL A 168 -22.53 -7.25 13.50
C VAL A 168 -23.05 -6.26 14.52
N HIS A 169 -22.84 -4.96 14.30
CA HIS A 169 -23.34 -3.91 15.21
C HIS A 169 -24.87 -3.86 15.23
N THR A 170 -25.52 -4.05 14.09
CA THR A 170 -26.98 -4.10 13.98
C THR A 170 -27.55 -5.30 14.74
N GLN A 171 -26.96 -6.48 14.55
CA GLN A 171 -27.36 -7.70 15.28
C GLN A 171 -27.19 -7.54 16.79
N THR A 172 -26.06 -6.97 17.22
CA THR A 172 -25.77 -6.71 18.64
C THR A 172 -26.80 -5.76 19.25
N LEU A 173 -27.16 -4.69 18.52
CA LEU A 173 -28.18 -3.74 18.97
C LEU A 173 -29.57 -4.40 19.09
N ASN A 174 -29.97 -5.19 18.10
CA ASN A 174 -31.26 -5.90 18.15
C ASN A 174 -31.32 -6.86 19.35
N PHE A 175 -30.24 -7.60 19.59
CA PHE A 175 -30.14 -8.49 20.75
C PHE A 175 -30.26 -7.71 22.08
N ALA A 176 -29.59 -6.56 22.19
CA ALA A 176 -29.68 -5.71 23.37
C ALA A 176 -31.11 -5.17 23.59
N LEU A 177 -31.79 -4.75 22.52
CA LEU A 177 -33.17 -4.27 22.57
C LEU A 177 -34.16 -5.36 22.99
N ASP A 178 -34.00 -6.57 22.45
CA ASP A 178 -34.83 -7.72 22.82
C ASP A 178 -34.61 -8.11 24.28
N SER A 179 -33.37 -8.01 24.79
CA SER A 179 -33.09 -8.25 26.21
C SER A 179 -33.73 -7.23 27.14
N ILE A 180 -33.89 -5.98 26.71
CA ILE A 180 -34.56 -4.92 27.49
C ILE A 180 -36.08 -5.13 27.48
N ARG A 181 -36.66 -5.49 26.33
CA ARG A 181 -38.12 -5.73 26.20
C ARG A 181 -38.62 -6.93 26.99
N ASN A 182 -37.77 -7.93 27.21
CA ASN A 182 -38.10 -9.15 27.93
C ASN A 182 -37.77 -9.08 29.44
N ARG A 183 -37.50 -7.88 29.98
CA ARG A 183 -37.39 -7.58 31.42
C ARG A 183 -38.61 -6.80 31.89
#